data_AF-A0A7W2YVV9-F1
#
_entry.id   AF-A0A7W2YVV9-F1
#
_cell.length_a   1.000
_cell.length_b   1.000
_cell.length_c   1.000
_cell.angle_alpha   90.00
_cell.angle_beta   90.00
_cell.angle_gamma   90.00
#
_symmetry.space_group_name_H-M   'P 1'
#
loop_
_entity.id
_entity.type
_entity.pdbx_description
1 polymer ?
#
loop_
_entity_poly.entity_id
_entity_poly.type
_entity_poly.pdbx_seq_one_letter_code
_entity_poly.pdbx_strand_id
1 'polypeptide(L)'
;MAAGGTDMGPEGPGAGEQPGGLRAALAGLTTRGRSFLAAGVAAAVCSYVLGQADLLRVGLLLAALPLVCVAVVYRTRYRVAGSRRLAPARVPAGSEARVHLRMDNVSRLPTGLLMLQDRVPYVLGPRPRFVLDRVEPGGRREVSYRVRSDLRGRYPLGPLQLRLSDPFGMCELTRAFSAYDTLTVVPRVEPLPPVRLTGEAAGYGDGRHRSLALAGEDDVIPRGYRIGDDLRRVHWRSTARYGELMVRREEQPQRAHCTVLLDTRRTAHYGSGPDSAFEWAVSGAASAAVHLLERGYAVRLLTDTGSSVPGPDGGGGFAGSTHDSAETAGLMLDTLAVVDHSDGGGLSPAYEVLRGGGEGLLVAFLGELDEEQAAMAARMRHRTTAAVAFVLDGAAWSRGAESGSTQELEDRLRRLREAGWTALPVGPGASLAQLWRQADAQGATRADAGSRAVGGMTGSWT
;
A
#
# COMPACT_ATOMS: atom_id res chain seq x y z
N MET A 1 -35.28 -20.52 -21.88
CA MET A 1 -36.42 -19.73 -21.36
C MET A 1 -36.02 -19.25 -19.98
N ALA A 2 -35.97 -17.91 -19.79
CA ALA A 2 -35.74 -17.16 -18.54
C ALA A 2 -34.38 -17.36 -17.82
N ALA A 3 -33.65 -16.36 -17.33
CA ALA A 3 -33.70 -14.90 -17.44
C ALA A 3 -32.28 -14.40 -17.11
N GLY A 4 -31.72 -13.52 -17.95
CA GLY A 4 -30.40 -12.92 -17.71
C GLY A 4 -30.51 -11.71 -16.78
N GLY A 5 -29.82 -11.76 -15.65
CA GLY A 5 -29.64 -10.62 -14.76
C GLY A 5 -28.43 -9.80 -15.21
N THR A 6 -28.69 -8.64 -15.81
CA THR A 6 -27.67 -7.63 -16.10
C THR A 6 -27.38 -6.82 -14.84
N ASP A 7 -26.11 -6.83 -14.46
CA ASP A 7 -25.48 -6.12 -13.36
C ASP A 7 -25.58 -4.60 -13.57
N MET A 8 -26.21 -3.91 -12.60
CA MET A 8 -26.34 -2.45 -12.56
C MET A 8 -25.12 -1.88 -11.83
N GLY A 9 -24.13 -1.42 -12.60
CA GLY A 9 -23.02 -0.64 -12.05
C GLY A 9 -23.51 0.68 -11.41
N PRO A 10 -22.82 1.20 -10.39
CA PRO A 10 -23.25 2.40 -9.69
C PRO A 10 -23.18 3.62 -10.61
N GLU A 11 -24.32 4.30 -10.75
CA GLU A 11 -24.45 5.59 -11.40
C GLU A 11 -23.40 6.57 -10.87
N GLY A 12 -22.50 7.01 -11.76
CA GLY A 12 -21.59 8.10 -11.46
C GLY A 12 -22.39 9.37 -11.11
N PRO A 13 -21.94 10.19 -10.15
CA PRO A 13 -22.65 11.41 -9.81
C PRO A 13 -22.71 12.30 -11.06
N GLY A 14 -23.94 12.64 -11.45
CA GLY A 14 -24.27 13.35 -12.66
C GLY A 14 -23.35 14.54 -12.91
N ALA A 15 -22.89 14.64 -14.16
CA ALA A 15 -22.29 15.85 -14.71
C ALA A 15 -23.33 16.97 -14.63
N GLY A 16 -23.37 17.66 -13.48
CA GLY A 16 -24.19 18.83 -13.28
C GLY A 16 -23.83 19.87 -14.35
N GLU A 17 -24.82 20.23 -15.16
CA GLU A 17 -24.79 21.35 -16.08
C GLU A 17 -24.03 22.52 -15.46
N GLN A 18 -22.93 22.91 -16.09
CA GLN A 18 -22.22 24.14 -15.73
C GLN A 18 -23.15 25.32 -16.06
N PRO A 19 -23.75 26.01 -15.07
CA PRO A 19 -24.56 27.18 -15.36
C PRO A 19 -23.64 28.19 -16.04
N GLY A 20 -24.05 28.74 -17.18
CA GLY A 20 -23.23 29.65 -18.00
C GLY A 20 -22.41 30.62 -17.14
N GLY A 21 -21.11 30.75 -17.44
CA GLY A 21 -20.11 31.27 -16.50
C GLY A 21 -20.43 32.61 -15.83
N LEU A 22 -21.16 33.51 -16.51
CA LEU A 22 -21.63 34.78 -15.94
C LEU A 22 -22.76 34.63 -14.91
N ARG A 23 -23.69 33.69 -15.10
CA ARG A 23 -24.76 33.41 -14.11
C ARG A 23 -24.17 32.81 -12.84
N ALA A 24 -23.21 31.90 -12.96
CA ALA A 24 -22.48 31.35 -11.83
C ALA A 24 -21.65 32.42 -11.09
N ALA A 25 -21.11 33.41 -11.81
CA ALA A 25 -20.39 34.53 -11.21
C ALA A 25 -21.32 35.50 -10.44
N LEU A 26 -22.51 35.79 -10.98
CA LEU A 26 -23.54 36.59 -10.31
C LEU A 26 -24.14 35.87 -9.09
N ALA A 27 -24.22 34.54 -9.13
CA ALA A 27 -24.59 33.73 -7.96
C ALA A 27 -23.56 33.83 -6.82
N GLY A 28 -22.31 34.22 -7.14
CA GLY A 28 -21.26 34.49 -6.17
C GLY A 28 -21.38 35.84 -5.44
N LEU A 29 -22.41 36.64 -5.69
CA LEU A 29 -22.64 37.89 -4.93
C LEU A 29 -22.94 37.56 -3.46
N THR A 30 -22.17 38.16 -2.55
CA THR A 30 -22.38 38.05 -1.11
C THR A 30 -23.61 38.87 -0.68
N THR A 31 -24.03 38.74 0.58
CA THR A 31 -25.11 39.57 1.14
C THR A 31 -24.84 41.06 0.92
N ARG A 32 -23.59 41.51 1.08
CA ARG A 32 -23.18 42.91 0.83
C ARG A 32 -23.35 43.30 -0.64
N GLY A 33 -22.88 42.47 -1.56
CA GLY A 33 -23.02 42.73 -3.00
C GLY A 33 -24.47 42.80 -3.44
N ARG A 34 -25.33 41.91 -2.90
CA ARG A 34 -26.78 41.91 -3.17
C ARG A 34 -27.46 43.16 -2.61
N SER A 35 -27.12 43.59 -1.39
CA SER A 35 -27.66 44.81 -0.79
C SER A 35 -27.26 46.07 -1.56
N PHE A 36 -26.00 46.19 -2.00
CA PHE A 36 -25.54 47.32 -2.81
C PHE A 36 -26.24 47.36 -4.17
N LEU A 37 -26.39 46.19 -4.82
CA LEU A 37 -27.11 46.09 -6.08
C LEU A 37 -28.59 46.47 -5.91
N ALA A 38 -29.25 45.97 -4.87
CA ALA A 38 -30.65 46.30 -4.56
C ALA A 38 -30.84 47.79 -4.24
N ALA A 39 -29.94 48.38 -3.44
CA ALA A 39 -29.97 49.81 -3.14
C ALA A 39 -29.75 50.67 -4.40
N GLY A 40 -28.83 50.26 -5.29
CA GLY A 40 -28.61 50.92 -6.57
C GLY A 40 -29.85 50.90 -7.47
N VAL A 41 -30.51 49.74 -7.59
CA VAL A 41 -31.76 49.59 -8.34
C VAL A 41 -32.88 50.43 -7.72
N ALA A 42 -33.05 50.40 -6.40
CA ALA A 42 -34.05 51.19 -5.70
C ALA A 42 -33.83 52.70 -5.92
N ALA A 43 -32.59 53.19 -5.82
CA ALA A 43 -32.24 54.58 -6.08
C ALA A 43 -32.52 55.00 -7.54
N ALA A 44 -32.26 54.11 -8.51
CA ALA A 44 -32.59 54.36 -9.92
C ALA A 44 -34.11 54.46 -10.15
N VAL A 45 -34.90 53.60 -9.50
CA VAL A 45 -36.38 53.67 -9.55
C VAL A 45 -36.88 54.95 -8.91
N CYS A 46 -36.38 55.32 -7.72
CA CYS A 46 -36.73 56.58 -7.06
C CYS A 46 -36.36 57.79 -7.91
N SER A 47 -35.22 57.76 -8.62
CA SER A 47 -34.81 58.84 -9.53
C SER A 47 -35.81 59.04 -10.66
N TYR A 48 -36.27 57.94 -11.26
CA TYR A 48 -37.28 57.98 -12.32
C TYR A 48 -38.62 58.56 -11.82
N VAL A 49 -39.05 58.18 -10.62
CA VAL A 49 -40.31 58.66 -10.03
C VAL A 49 -40.23 60.14 -9.61
N LEU A 50 -39.11 60.56 -9.04
CA LEU A 50 -38.91 61.92 -8.51
C LEU A 50 -38.37 62.91 -9.54
N GLY A 51 -37.95 62.45 -10.73
CA GLY A 51 -37.35 63.28 -11.77
C GLY A 51 -35.95 63.81 -11.45
N GLN A 52 -35.30 63.31 -10.39
CA GLN A 52 -34.03 63.84 -9.90
C GLN A 52 -32.84 63.10 -10.53
N ALA A 53 -32.15 63.74 -11.47
CA ALA A 53 -31.03 63.14 -12.20
C ALA A 53 -29.83 62.75 -11.32
N ASP A 54 -29.61 63.45 -10.19
CA ASP A 54 -28.50 63.14 -9.28
C ASP A 54 -28.67 61.79 -8.57
N LEU A 55 -29.91 61.39 -8.30
CA LEU A 55 -30.20 60.11 -7.65
C LEU A 55 -29.92 58.93 -8.59
N LEU A 56 -30.07 59.13 -9.92
CA LEU A 56 -29.69 58.15 -10.93
C LEU A 56 -28.18 57.90 -10.92
N ARG A 57 -27.36 58.95 -10.80
CA ARG A 57 -25.89 58.83 -10.77
C ARG A 57 -25.43 57.98 -9.57
N VAL A 58 -26.02 58.23 -8.39
CA VAL A 58 -25.75 57.46 -7.18
C VAL A 58 -26.21 56.01 -7.34
N GLY A 59 -27.43 55.80 -7.85
CA GLY A 59 -27.97 54.46 -8.09
C GLY A 59 -27.12 53.63 -9.06
N LEU A 60 -26.68 54.24 -10.16
CA LEU A 60 -25.79 53.63 -11.13
C LEU A 60 -24.43 53.28 -10.52
N LEU A 61 -23.83 54.15 -9.72
CA LEU A 61 -22.55 53.89 -9.07
C LEU A 61 -22.65 52.73 -8.06
N LEU A 62 -23.73 52.69 -7.27
CA LEU A 62 -24.00 51.61 -6.33
C LEU A 62 -24.23 50.26 -7.02
N ALA A 63 -24.93 50.25 -8.17
CA ALA A 63 -25.16 49.03 -8.95
C ALA A 63 -23.92 48.60 -9.74
N ALA A 64 -23.12 49.54 -10.24
CA ALA A 64 -21.93 49.26 -11.03
C ALA A 64 -20.83 48.59 -10.20
N LEU A 65 -20.66 48.99 -8.94
CA LEU A 65 -19.57 48.49 -8.09
C LEU A 65 -19.62 46.95 -7.89
N PRO A 66 -20.74 46.32 -7.49
CA PRO A 66 -20.85 44.85 -7.44
C PRO A 66 -20.62 44.17 -8.80
N LEU A 67 -21.09 44.75 -9.90
CA LEU A 67 -20.92 44.20 -11.25
C LEU A 67 -19.44 44.22 -11.69
N VAL A 68 -18.72 45.30 -11.37
CA VAL A 68 -17.28 45.40 -11.60
C VAL A 68 -16.54 44.36 -10.75
N CYS A 69 -16.91 44.19 -9.48
CA CYS A 69 -16.31 43.17 -8.61
C CYS A 69 -16.51 41.76 -9.19
N VAL A 70 -17.72 41.41 -9.63
CA VAL A 70 -18.02 40.14 -10.29
C VAL A 70 -17.17 39.96 -11.56
N ALA A 71 -17.07 40.99 -12.41
CA ALA A 71 -16.28 40.92 -13.64
C ALA A 71 -14.77 40.70 -13.36
N VAL A 72 -14.22 41.38 -12.35
CA VAL A 72 -12.81 41.25 -11.93
C VAL A 72 -12.55 39.86 -11.37
N VAL A 73 -13.40 39.36 -10.46
CA VAL A 73 -13.24 38.03 -9.83
C VAL A 73 -13.41 36.92 -10.87
N TYR A 74 -14.41 37.03 -11.75
CA TYR A 74 -14.64 36.09 -12.83
C TYR A 74 -13.45 36.02 -13.78
N ARG A 75 -12.88 37.16 -14.18
CA ARG A 75 -11.70 37.20 -15.06
C ARG A 75 -10.45 36.63 -14.37
N THR A 76 -10.28 36.91 -13.08
CA THR A 76 -9.17 36.39 -12.28
C THR A 76 -9.25 34.87 -12.12
N ARG A 77 -10.45 34.32 -11.93
CA ARG A 77 -10.69 32.88 -11.76
C ARG A 77 -10.00 32.03 -12.81
N TYR A 78 -10.07 32.40 -14.09
CA TYR A 78 -9.52 31.60 -15.20
C TYR A 78 -8.00 31.75 -15.38
N ARG A 79 -7.37 32.69 -14.70
CA ARG A 79 -5.94 33.02 -14.87
C ARG A 79 -5.08 32.61 -13.68
N VAL A 80 -5.60 31.75 -12.84
CA VAL A 80 -4.89 31.18 -11.70
C VAL A 80 -4.82 29.67 -11.89
N ALA A 81 -3.61 29.10 -11.78
CA ALA A 81 -3.38 27.66 -11.86
C ALA A 81 -2.91 27.15 -10.51
N GLY A 82 -3.54 26.08 -10.02
CA GLY A 82 -3.16 25.40 -8.78
C GLY A 82 -2.65 24.01 -9.09
N SER A 83 -1.56 23.61 -8.45
CA SER A 83 -1.05 22.24 -8.45
C SER A 83 -0.78 21.76 -7.04
N ARG A 84 -0.93 20.45 -6.83
CA ARG A 84 -0.55 19.77 -5.60
C ARG A 84 0.53 18.74 -5.95
N ARG A 85 1.50 18.61 -5.05
CA ARG A 85 2.51 17.57 -5.11
C ARG A 85 2.66 16.94 -3.73
N LEU A 86 2.53 15.62 -3.68
CA LEU A 86 2.75 14.82 -2.48
C LEU A 86 4.17 14.24 -2.51
N ALA A 87 4.93 14.40 -1.43
CA ALA A 87 6.28 13.86 -1.32
C ALA A 87 6.58 13.34 0.11
N PRO A 88 6.91 12.04 0.27
CA PRO A 88 6.75 10.96 -0.71
C PRO A 88 5.27 10.53 -0.84
N ALA A 89 4.91 9.87 -1.94
CA ALA A 89 3.54 9.37 -2.17
C ALA A 89 3.22 8.06 -1.44
N ARG A 90 4.26 7.34 -1.01
CA ARG A 90 4.18 6.12 -0.20
C ARG A 90 4.95 6.35 1.11
N VAL A 91 4.31 6.10 2.24
CA VAL A 91 4.92 6.21 3.58
C VAL A 91 4.53 5.02 4.46
N PRO A 92 5.40 4.57 5.38
CA PRO A 92 5.00 3.64 6.43
C PRO A 92 4.00 4.30 7.39
N ALA A 93 3.09 3.50 7.96
CA ALA A 93 2.18 3.95 9.01
C ALA A 93 2.93 4.64 10.16
N GLY A 94 2.40 5.76 10.65
CA GLY A 94 3.03 6.63 11.65
C GLY A 94 4.09 7.60 11.12
N SER A 95 4.47 7.52 9.84
CA SER A 95 5.41 8.46 9.23
C SER A 95 4.69 9.68 8.62
N GLU A 96 5.38 10.82 8.56
CA GLU A 96 4.85 12.05 7.97
C GLU A 96 5.14 12.13 6.46
N ALA A 97 4.15 12.56 5.67
CA ALA A 97 4.35 13.00 4.30
C ALA A 97 4.07 14.51 4.19
N ARG A 98 4.75 15.18 3.25
CA ARG A 98 4.56 16.61 3.01
C ARG A 98 3.75 16.83 1.73
N VAL A 99 2.69 17.60 1.85
CA VAL A 99 1.91 18.08 0.72
C VAL A 99 2.36 19.49 0.38
N HIS A 100 2.81 19.69 -0.85
CA HIS A 100 3.19 20.97 -1.40
C HIS A 100 2.06 21.47 -2.30
N LEU A 101 1.49 22.61 -1.95
CA LEU A 101 0.51 23.31 -2.77
C LEU A 101 1.19 24.48 -3.45
N ARG A 102 1.04 24.56 -4.76
CA ARG A 102 1.60 25.64 -5.57
C ARG A 102 0.49 26.36 -6.30
N MET A 103 0.54 27.68 -6.24
CA MET A 103 -0.37 28.58 -6.92
C MET A 103 0.40 29.51 -7.85
N ASP A 104 0.06 29.48 -9.13
CA ASP A 104 0.68 30.29 -10.18
C ASP A 104 -0.33 31.30 -10.74
N ASN A 105 0.03 32.58 -10.71
CA ASN A 105 -0.73 33.64 -11.36
C ASN A 105 -0.25 33.78 -12.81
N VAL A 106 -0.99 33.20 -13.76
CA VAL A 106 -0.65 33.29 -15.20
C VAL A 106 -1.16 34.59 -15.85
N SER A 107 -1.60 35.56 -15.05
CA SER A 107 -2.08 36.85 -15.53
C SER A 107 -1.02 37.96 -15.43
N ARG A 108 -1.28 39.05 -16.15
CA ARG A 108 -0.49 40.29 -16.08
C ARG A 108 -0.97 41.25 -14.97
N LEU A 109 -1.94 40.83 -14.15
CA LEU A 109 -2.53 41.63 -13.08
C LEU A 109 -2.28 40.95 -11.73
N PRO A 110 -2.15 41.72 -10.63
CA PRO A 110 -2.10 41.12 -9.31
C PRO A 110 -3.44 40.47 -8.95
N THR A 111 -3.41 39.32 -8.26
CA THR A 111 -4.61 38.72 -7.67
C THR A 111 -5.03 39.44 -6.39
N GLY A 112 -6.33 39.36 -6.06
CA GLY A 112 -6.83 39.73 -4.74
C GLY A 112 -6.46 38.70 -3.66
N LEU A 113 -7.15 38.76 -2.52
CA LEU A 113 -6.99 37.78 -1.45
C LEU A 113 -7.48 36.41 -1.93
N LEU A 114 -6.63 35.40 -1.79
CA LEU A 114 -6.91 34.04 -2.21
C LEU A 114 -6.96 33.13 -0.99
N MET A 115 -8.02 32.34 -0.87
CA MET A 115 -8.11 31.30 0.15
C MET A 115 -7.97 29.93 -0.51
N LEU A 116 -6.88 29.26 -0.20
CA LEU A 116 -6.60 27.90 -0.65
C LEU A 116 -7.06 26.91 0.42
N GLN A 117 -7.88 25.94 0.02
CA GLN A 117 -8.39 24.90 0.88
C GLN A 117 -8.17 23.56 0.20
N ASP A 118 -7.53 22.62 0.91
CA ASP A 118 -7.42 21.25 0.43
C ASP A 118 -8.40 20.34 1.19
N ARG A 119 -8.90 19.30 0.52
CA ARG A 119 -9.78 18.31 1.14
C ARG A 119 -8.96 17.08 1.44
N VAL A 120 -8.79 16.79 2.73
CA VAL A 120 -8.09 15.60 3.22
C VAL A 120 -9.05 14.73 4.05
N PRO A 121 -8.95 13.39 3.97
CA PRO A 121 -9.64 12.49 4.87
C PRO A 121 -9.32 12.82 6.33
N TYR A 122 -10.30 12.70 7.22
CA TYR A 122 -10.17 13.08 8.63
C TYR A 122 -9.05 12.32 9.36
N VAL A 123 -8.79 11.07 8.95
CA VAL A 123 -7.71 10.23 9.48
C VAL A 123 -6.32 10.88 9.31
N LEU A 124 -6.15 11.75 8.31
CA LEU A 124 -4.91 12.48 8.04
C LEU A 124 -4.81 13.83 8.75
N GLY A 125 -5.86 14.24 9.46
CA GLY A 125 -5.95 15.50 10.18
C GLY A 125 -7.04 16.46 9.68
N PRO A 126 -7.05 17.71 10.20
CA PRO A 126 -8.04 18.71 9.85
C PRO A 126 -7.87 19.20 8.41
N ARG A 127 -8.94 19.75 7.83
CA ARG A 127 -8.91 20.33 6.48
C ARG A 127 -8.01 21.58 6.46
N PRO A 128 -6.86 21.56 5.75
CA PRO A 128 -5.93 22.67 5.77
C PRO A 128 -6.48 23.85 4.96
N ARG A 129 -6.32 25.06 5.51
CA ARG A 129 -6.79 26.32 4.93
C ARG A 129 -5.67 27.34 5.00
N PHE A 130 -5.35 27.95 3.88
CA PHE A 130 -4.31 28.97 3.76
C PHE A 130 -4.89 30.21 3.13
N VAL A 131 -4.63 31.36 3.76
CA VAL A 131 -4.89 32.66 3.15
C VAL A 131 -3.60 33.10 2.49
N LEU A 132 -3.62 33.24 1.18
CA LEU A 132 -2.54 33.79 0.39
C LEU A 132 -2.86 35.26 0.14
N ASP A 133 -1.90 36.12 0.46
CA ASP A 133 -1.95 37.52 0.07
C ASP A 133 -1.76 37.66 -1.45
N ARG A 134 -1.89 38.88 -1.95
CA ARG A 134 -1.74 39.27 -3.35
C ARG A 134 -0.58 38.54 -4.03
N VAL A 135 -0.87 37.84 -5.13
CA VAL A 135 0.15 37.23 -5.99
C VAL A 135 0.44 38.19 -7.13
N GLU A 136 1.71 38.52 -7.31
CA GLU A 136 2.20 39.41 -8.35
C GLU A 136 1.87 38.87 -9.75
N PRO A 137 1.83 39.73 -10.79
CA PRO A 137 1.75 39.29 -12.18
C PRO A 137 2.84 38.27 -12.51
N GLY A 138 2.47 37.09 -13.03
CA GLY A 138 3.43 36.00 -13.27
C GLY A 138 4.02 35.36 -12.00
N GLY A 139 3.59 35.80 -10.82
CA GLY A 139 4.11 35.35 -9.53
C GLY A 139 3.63 33.96 -9.13
N ARG A 140 4.37 33.37 -8.20
CA ARG A 140 4.11 32.03 -7.62
C ARG A 140 4.04 32.12 -6.11
N ARG A 141 3.12 31.39 -5.50
CA ARG A 141 3.05 31.18 -4.04
C ARG A 141 2.99 29.70 -3.74
N GLU A 142 3.77 29.28 -2.75
CA GLU A 142 3.87 27.90 -2.33
C GLU A 142 3.59 27.81 -0.83
N VAL A 143 2.72 26.87 -0.46
CA VAL A 143 2.43 26.54 0.93
C VAL A 143 2.50 25.03 1.10
N SER A 144 2.93 24.58 2.27
CA SER A 144 3.04 23.16 2.55
C SER A 144 2.43 22.80 3.89
N TYR A 145 1.84 21.62 3.96
CA TYR A 145 1.36 21.03 5.20
C TYR A 145 1.81 19.58 5.32
N ARG A 146 1.71 19.05 6.54
CA ARG A 146 2.10 17.67 6.84
C ARG A 146 0.85 16.84 7.06
N VAL A 147 0.92 15.59 6.61
CA VAL A 147 -0.12 14.58 6.83
C VAL A 147 0.53 13.33 7.42
N ARG A 148 -0.19 12.67 8.33
CA ARG A 148 0.25 11.44 8.98
C ARG A 148 -0.99 10.59 9.26
N SER A 149 -0.88 9.28 9.07
CA SER A 149 -1.86 8.29 9.51
C SER A 149 -1.13 7.19 10.28
N ASP A 150 -1.69 6.76 11.40
CA ASP A 150 -1.23 5.55 12.09
C ASP A 150 -1.90 4.28 11.53
N LEU A 151 -2.98 4.43 10.74
CA LEU A 151 -3.64 3.34 10.02
C LEU A 151 -3.13 3.23 8.59
N ARG A 152 -2.95 1.99 8.13
CA ARG A 152 -2.64 1.69 6.73
C ARG A 152 -3.84 1.99 5.83
N GLY A 153 -3.58 2.28 4.56
CA GLY A 153 -4.64 2.56 3.60
C GLY A 153 -4.21 3.42 2.42
N ARG A 154 -5.12 3.59 1.47
CA ARG A 154 -4.99 4.56 0.37
C ARG A 154 -5.90 5.74 0.63
N TYR A 155 -5.31 6.92 0.79
CA TYR A 155 -6.03 8.13 1.14
C TYR A 155 -5.99 9.12 -0.03
N PRO A 156 -7.12 9.35 -0.72
CA PRO A 156 -7.19 10.35 -1.77
C PRO A 156 -7.21 11.76 -1.13
N LEU A 157 -6.30 12.61 -1.60
CA LEU A 157 -6.24 14.03 -1.29
C LEU A 157 -6.91 14.81 -2.42
N GLY A 158 -7.76 15.77 -2.06
CA GLY A 158 -8.44 16.65 -3.00
C GLY A 158 -9.97 16.55 -2.97
N PRO A 159 -10.64 17.37 -3.79
CA PRO A 159 -10.05 18.31 -4.74
C PRO A 159 -9.47 19.56 -4.05
N LEU A 160 -8.47 20.18 -4.68
CA LEU A 160 -7.94 21.48 -4.23
C LEU A 160 -8.94 22.58 -4.57
N GLN A 161 -9.34 23.38 -3.59
CA GLN A 161 -10.33 24.45 -3.75
C GLN A 161 -9.66 25.81 -3.54
N LEU A 162 -9.90 26.70 -4.49
CA LEU A 162 -9.48 28.10 -4.44
C LEU A 162 -10.72 28.98 -4.34
N ARG A 163 -10.86 29.69 -3.23
CA ARG A 163 -11.88 30.71 -3.02
C ARG A 163 -11.26 32.08 -3.28
N LEU A 164 -11.82 32.80 -4.23
CA LEU A 164 -11.43 34.16 -4.59
C LEU A 164 -12.45 35.12 -4.00
N SER A 165 -11.98 36.18 -3.36
CA SER A 165 -12.83 37.24 -2.81
C SER A 165 -12.33 38.60 -3.27
N ASP A 166 -13.24 39.51 -3.60
CA ASP A 166 -12.88 40.88 -3.92
C ASP A 166 -12.55 41.69 -2.63
N PRO A 167 -11.82 42.82 -2.75
CA PRO A 167 -11.43 43.63 -1.59
C PRO A 167 -12.61 44.23 -0.79
N PHE A 168 -13.77 44.43 -1.41
CA PHE A 168 -14.97 44.95 -0.76
C PHE A 168 -15.86 43.83 -0.18
N GLY A 169 -15.52 42.57 -0.44
CA GLY A 169 -16.29 41.40 0.00
C GLY A 169 -17.71 41.34 -0.57
N MET A 170 -17.92 41.90 -1.76
CA MET A 170 -19.21 41.93 -2.47
C MET A 170 -19.45 40.68 -3.33
N CYS A 171 -18.40 40.01 -3.76
CA CYS A 171 -18.41 38.84 -4.64
C CYS A 171 -17.35 37.83 -4.19
N GLU A 172 -17.77 36.57 -4.12
CA GLU A 172 -16.94 35.44 -3.82
C GLU A 172 -17.16 34.34 -4.85
N LEU A 173 -16.06 33.75 -5.32
CA LEU A 173 -16.13 32.72 -6.33
C LEU A 173 -15.18 31.58 -6.00
N THR A 174 -15.69 30.35 -6.02
CA THR A 174 -14.92 29.15 -5.71
C THR A 174 -14.60 28.37 -6.97
N ARG A 175 -13.31 28.11 -7.20
CA ARG A 175 -12.78 27.24 -8.25
C ARG A 175 -12.22 25.97 -7.62
N ALA A 176 -12.71 24.81 -8.05
CA ALA A 176 -12.11 23.52 -7.71
C ALA A 176 -11.15 23.08 -8.83
N PHE A 177 -10.02 22.51 -8.45
CA PHE A 177 -9.11 21.79 -9.34
C PHE A 177 -9.38 20.30 -9.19
N SER A 178 -9.74 19.63 -10.29
CA SER A 178 -10.16 18.22 -10.30
C SER A 178 -9.04 17.20 -10.07
N ALA A 179 -7.81 17.65 -9.82
CA ALA A 179 -6.67 16.77 -9.59
C ALA A 179 -6.76 16.13 -8.19
N TYR A 180 -6.63 14.80 -8.14
CA TYR A 180 -6.53 14.01 -6.92
C TYR A 180 -5.15 13.36 -6.87
N ASP A 181 -4.52 13.40 -5.70
CA ASP A 181 -3.29 12.67 -5.43
C ASP A 181 -3.61 11.63 -4.35
N THR A 182 -2.98 10.47 -4.40
CA THR A 182 -3.22 9.41 -3.42
C THR A 182 -2.00 9.22 -2.53
N LEU A 183 -2.18 9.33 -1.22
CA LEU A 183 -1.19 8.91 -0.23
C LEU A 183 -1.41 7.43 0.09
N THR A 184 -0.43 6.58 -0.21
CA THR A 184 -0.45 5.18 0.20
C THR A 184 0.33 5.01 1.50
N VAL A 185 -0.39 4.67 2.56
CA VAL A 185 0.19 4.35 3.86
C VAL A 185 0.36 2.83 3.94
N VAL A 186 1.61 2.37 3.83
CA VAL A 186 1.98 0.95 3.89
C VAL A 186 2.21 0.52 5.34
N PRO A 187 2.10 -0.77 5.67
CA PRO A 187 2.45 -1.25 7.01
C PRO A 187 3.89 -0.89 7.39
N ARG A 188 4.15 -0.79 8.71
CA ARG A 188 5.51 -0.61 9.23
C ARG A 188 6.34 -1.84 8.90
N VAL A 189 7.57 -1.60 8.47
CA VAL A 189 8.57 -2.65 8.19
C VAL A 189 9.68 -2.51 9.22
N GLU A 190 9.85 -3.54 10.06
CA GLU A 190 10.94 -3.63 11.03
C GLU A 190 12.12 -4.38 10.39
N PRO A 191 13.36 -3.85 10.46
CA PRO A 191 14.52 -4.56 9.95
C PRO A 191 14.77 -5.82 10.79
N LEU A 192 14.73 -6.99 10.14
CA LEU A 192 14.93 -8.27 10.80
C LEU A 192 16.43 -8.67 10.81
N PRO A 193 16.90 -9.30 11.90
CA PRO A 193 18.30 -9.71 12.01
C PRO A 193 18.62 -10.82 11.01
N PRO A 194 19.86 -10.87 10.51
CA PRO A 194 20.23 -11.86 9.51
C PRO A 194 20.45 -13.24 10.14
N VAL A 195 19.38 -14.00 10.33
CA VAL A 195 19.38 -15.38 10.87
C VAL A 195 19.12 -16.42 9.79
N ARG A 196 19.43 -17.70 10.01
CA ARG A 196 19.25 -18.76 8.99
C ARG A 196 18.09 -19.66 9.37
N LEU A 197 16.88 -19.30 8.93
CA LEU A 197 15.71 -20.13 9.22
C LEU A 197 15.97 -21.54 8.66
N THR A 198 15.92 -22.55 9.52
CA THR A 198 16.20 -23.95 9.18
C THR A 198 15.50 -24.36 7.89
N GLY A 199 16.13 -25.17 7.04
CA GLY A 199 15.64 -25.47 5.68
C GLY A 199 16.41 -24.71 4.58
N GLU A 200 17.25 -23.75 4.95
CA GLU A 200 18.41 -23.33 4.17
C GLU A 200 19.38 -24.52 4.03
N ALA A 201 19.10 -25.46 3.12
CA ALA A 201 20.12 -26.40 2.68
C ALA A 201 21.37 -25.59 2.29
N ALA A 202 22.56 -26.05 2.66
CA ALA A 202 23.83 -25.36 2.51
C ALA A 202 24.09 -24.89 1.07
N GLY A 203 23.52 -23.74 0.67
CA GLY A 203 23.62 -23.19 -0.68
C GLY A 203 22.39 -22.56 -1.29
N TYR A 204 21.24 -22.62 -0.63
CA TYR A 204 20.03 -21.93 -1.07
C TYR A 204 19.83 -20.65 -0.26
N GLY A 205 19.86 -19.49 -0.92
CA GLY A 205 19.76 -18.16 -0.30
C GLY A 205 21.03 -17.30 -0.42
N ASP A 206 22.17 -17.92 -0.70
CA ASP A 206 23.45 -17.21 -0.93
C ASP A 206 23.83 -17.14 -2.43
N GLY A 207 22.83 -17.20 -3.30
CA GLY A 207 23.01 -17.26 -4.77
C GLY A 207 23.77 -16.07 -5.35
N ARG A 208 23.96 -15.01 -4.57
CA ARG A 208 24.73 -13.83 -4.95
C ARG A 208 26.23 -13.94 -4.60
N HIS A 209 26.60 -14.65 -3.54
CA HIS A 209 28.02 -14.85 -3.20
C HIS A 209 28.63 -16.08 -3.85
N ARG A 210 27.84 -17.13 -4.12
CA ARG A 210 28.37 -18.35 -4.75
C ARG A 210 28.63 -18.20 -6.25
N SER A 211 27.92 -17.30 -6.94
CA SER A 211 28.12 -17.04 -8.38
C SER A 211 29.47 -16.37 -8.69
N LEU A 212 30.06 -15.65 -7.72
CA LEU A 212 31.40 -15.07 -7.86
C LEU A 212 32.51 -16.06 -7.49
N ALA A 213 32.25 -17.01 -6.59
CA ALA A 213 33.23 -17.99 -6.13
C ALA A 213 33.40 -19.20 -7.06
N LEU A 214 32.39 -19.53 -7.88
CA LEU A 214 32.43 -20.61 -8.89
C LEU A 214 32.74 -20.11 -10.31
N ALA A 215 33.24 -18.87 -10.45
CA ALA A 215 33.70 -18.33 -11.73
C ALA A 215 34.93 -19.08 -12.32
N GLY A 216 35.38 -20.15 -11.66
CA GLY A 216 36.34 -21.10 -12.18
C GLY A 216 36.08 -22.50 -11.67
N GLU A 217 35.04 -23.17 -12.16
CA GLU A 217 35.11 -24.56 -12.64
C GLU A 217 33.79 -25.01 -13.28
N ASP A 218 33.94 -25.62 -14.45
CA ASP A 218 32.90 -26.02 -15.39
C ASP A 218 32.06 -27.20 -14.90
N ASP A 219 30.98 -26.94 -14.15
CA ASP A 219 29.97 -27.98 -13.85
C ASP A 219 28.65 -27.74 -14.62
N VAL A 220 28.78 -27.38 -15.90
CA VAL A 220 27.64 -27.33 -16.83
C VAL A 220 27.49 -28.69 -17.49
N ILE A 221 26.43 -29.42 -17.17
CA ILE A 221 26.08 -30.68 -17.85
C ILE A 221 25.86 -30.36 -19.34
N PRO A 222 26.77 -30.77 -20.24
CA PRO A 222 26.67 -30.42 -21.64
C PRO A 222 25.57 -31.27 -22.28
N ARG A 223 24.68 -30.65 -23.05
CA ARG A 223 23.65 -31.35 -23.84
C ARG A 223 23.93 -31.22 -25.33
N GLY A 224 23.47 -32.21 -26.10
CA GLY A 224 23.49 -32.13 -27.56
C GLY A 224 22.72 -30.90 -28.06
N TYR A 225 23.30 -30.24 -29.07
CA TYR A 225 22.69 -29.16 -29.81
C TYR A 225 21.39 -29.61 -30.47
N ARG A 226 20.34 -28.81 -30.35
CA ARG A 226 19.10 -28.98 -31.10
C ARG A 226 18.93 -27.82 -32.06
N ILE A 227 18.34 -28.11 -33.21
CA ILE A 227 18.03 -27.08 -34.22
C ILE A 227 17.12 -26.02 -33.55
N GLY A 228 17.61 -24.79 -33.46
CA GLY A 228 16.97 -23.68 -32.74
C GLY A 228 17.78 -23.15 -31.55
N ASP A 229 18.82 -23.87 -31.11
CA ASP A 229 19.77 -23.38 -30.12
C ASP A 229 20.71 -22.31 -30.73
N ASP A 230 21.01 -21.26 -29.97
CA ASP A 230 21.94 -20.22 -30.39
C ASP A 230 23.37 -20.77 -30.48
N LEU A 231 23.99 -20.68 -31.66
CA LEU A 231 25.36 -21.12 -31.92
C LEU A 231 26.40 -20.42 -31.03
N ARG A 232 26.09 -19.23 -30.49
CA ARG A 232 26.95 -18.53 -29.52
C ARG A 232 27.05 -19.23 -28.17
N ARG A 233 26.13 -20.15 -27.86
CA ARG A 233 26.09 -20.92 -26.61
C ARG A 233 26.76 -22.29 -26.73
N VAL A 234 27.43 -22.55 -27.86
CA VAL A 234 28.18 -23.80 -28.09
C VAL A 234 29.43 -23.83 -27.21
N HIS A 235 29.57 -24.91 -26.45
CA HIS A 235 30.73 -25.15 -25.61
C HIS A 235 31.82 -25.87 -26.42
N TRP A 236 32.67 -25.10 -27.10
CA TRP A 236 33.68 -25.62 -28.04
C TRP A 236 34.59 -26.69 -27.44
N ARG A 237 34.94 -26.61 -26.15
CA ARG A 237 35.79 -27.60 -25.46
C ARG A 237 35.10 -28.96 -25.31
N SER A 238 33.79 -28.97 -25.05
CA SER A 238 33.00 -30.21 -24.97
C SER A 238 32.70 -30.74 -26.37
N THR A 239 32.38 -29.84 -27.31
CA THR A 239 32.21 -30.20 -28.73
C THR A 239 33.45 -30.90 -29.29
N ALA A 240 34.65 -30.42 -28.97
CA ALA A 240 35.90 -31.04 -29.41
C ALA A 240 36.15 -32.43 -28.83
N ARG A 241 35.64 -32.73 -27.62
CA ARG A 241 35.81 -34.04 -26.97
C ARG A 241 34.79 -35.08 -27.44
N TYR A 242 33.54 -34.66 -27.68
CA TYR A 242 32.44 -35.58 -28.02
C TYR A 242 32.15 -35.67 -29.52
N GLY A 243 32.73 -34.80 -30.36
CA GLY A 243 32.57 -34.82 -31.81
C GLY A 243 31.22 -34.29 -32.32
N GLU A 244 30.34 -33.85 -31.43
CA GLU A 244 29.03 -33.29 -31.74
C GLU A 244 28.89 -31.90 -31.09
N LEU A 245 28.08 -31.00 -31.69
CA LEU A 245 27.84 -29.67 -31.13
C LEU A 245 27.20 -29.79 -29.75
N MET A 246 27.91 -29.36 -28.71
CA MET A 246 27.41 -29.34 -27.33
C MET A 246 27.02 -27.91 -26.95
N VAL A 247 25.83 -27.73 -26.39
CA VAL A 247 25.35 -26.41 -25.93
C VAL A 247 25.43 -26.33 -24.41
N ARG A 248 25.90 -25.19 -23.91
CA ARG A 248 25.88 -24.88 -22.47
C ARG A 248 24.43 -24.82 -21.99
N ARG A 249 23.99 -25.80 -21.20
CA ARG A 249 22.73 -25.69 -20.48
C ARG A 249 22.95 -24.76 -19.30
N GLU A 250 22.48 -23.53 -19.43
CA GLU A 250 22.50 -22.58 -18.32
C GLU A 250 21.52 -23.09 -17.25
N GLU A 251 22.05 -23.68 -16.19
CA GLU A 251 21.28 -23.93 -14.98
C GLU A 251 20.98 -22.56 -14.38
N GLN A 252 19.72 -22.13 -14.48
CA GLN A 252 19.30 -20.94 -13.75
C GLN A 252 19.52 -21.23 -12.27
N PRO A 253 20.24 -20.38 -11.53
CA PRO A 253 20.37 -20.55 -10.09
C PRO A 253 18.96 -20.50 -9.51
N GLN A 254 18.48 -21.66 -9.10
CA GLN A 254 17.13 -21.82 -8.59
C GLN A 254 17.08 -21.07 -7.25
N ARG A 255 16.32 -19.97 -7.22
CA ARG A 255 16.18 -19.14 -6.02
C ARG A 255 15.40 -19.92 -4.97
N ALA A 256 15.74 -19.72 -3.71
CA ALA A 256 14.95 -20.25 -2.61
C ALA A 256 13.54 -19.64 -2.64
N HIS A 257 12.52 -20.49 -2.62
CA HIS A 257 11.13 -20.06 -2.59
C HIS A 257 10.67 -19.89 -1.14
N CYS A 258 10.02 -18.76 -0.84
CA CYS A 258 9.37 -18.55 0.45
C CYS A 258 7.92 -18.09 0.27
N THR A 259 6.99 -18.75 0.96
CA THR A 259 5.62 -18.25 1.10
C THR A 259 5.45 -17.58 2.46
N VAL A 260 4.98 -16.34 2.46
CA VAL A 260 4.53 -15.64 3.67
C VAL A 260 3.01 -15.75 3.71
N LEU A 261 2.49 -16.54 4.65
CA LEU A 261 1.05 -16.71 4.88
C LEU A 261 0.58 -15.70 5.92
N LEU A 262 -0.38 -14.86 5.55
CA LEU A 262 -1.06 -13.93 6.44
C LEU A 262 -2.50 -14.40 6.66
N ASP A 263 -2.85 -14.67 7.90
CA ASP A 263 -4.22 -14.93 8.29
C ASP A 263 -5.00 -13.62 8.39
N THR A 264 -5.97 -13.39 7.50
CA THR A 264 -6.81 -12.18 7.53
C THR A 264 -8.21 -12.45 8.09
N ARG A 265 -8.49 -13.63 8.62
CA ARG A 265 -9.84 -13.99 9.11
C ARG A 265 -10.29 -13.06 10.24
N ARG A 266 -11.48 -12.46 10.10
CA ARG A 266 -12.05 -11.57 11.13
C ARG A 266 -12.15 -12.24 12.50
N THR A 267 -12.52 -13.52 12.53
CA THR A 267 -12.72 -14.29 13.76
C THR A 267 -11.42 -14.66 14.48
N ALA A 268 -10.28 -14.62 13.78
CA ALA A 268 -8.99 -15.01 14.33
C ALA A 268 -8.29 -13.86 15.09
N HIS A 269 -8.74 -12.62 14.90
CA HIS A 269 -8.10 -11.42 15.45
C HIS A 269 -9.07 -10.65 16.35
N TYR A 270 -8.57 -10.23 17.51
CA TYR A 270 -9.33 -9.39 18.43
C TYR A 270 -8.72 -7.99 18.53
N GLY A 271 -9.57 -7.05 18.95
CA GLY A 271 -9.21 -5.65 19.06
C GLY A 271 -9.34 -4.90 17.73
N SER A 272 -9.23 -3.58 17.80
CA SER A 272 -9.27 -2.70 16.64
C SER A 272 -8.31 -1.53 16.84
N GLY A 273 -7.90 -0.91 15.74
CA GLY A 273 -6.98 0.21 15.75
C GLY A 273 -5.52 -0.15 15.43
N PRO A 274 -4.61 0.84 15.51
CA PRO A 274 -3.23 0.73 15.00
C PRO A 274 -2.36 -0.32 15.70
N ASP A 275 -2.64 -0.59 16.97
CA ASP A 275 -1.88 -1.53 17.81
C ASP A 275 -2.63 -2.86 18.00
N SER A 276 -3.51 -3.23 17.06
CA SER A 276 -4.24 -4.50 17.11
C SER A 276 -3.39 -5.69 16.65
N ALA A 277 -3.82 -6.89 17.02
CA ALA A 277 -3.17 -8.14 16.64
C ALA A 277 -3.03 -8.27 15.12
N PHE A 278 -4.07 -7.87 14.39
CA PHE A 278 -4.07 -7.90 12.94
C PHE A 278 -3.06 -6.93 12.32
N GLU A 279 -2.96 -5.69 12.82
CA GLU A 279 -1.94 -4.74 12.34
C GLU A 279 -0.51 -5.26 12.60
N TRP A 280 -0.28 -5.92 13.75
CA TRP A 280 1.00 -6.56 14.04
C TRP A 280 1.31 -7.69 13.05
N ALA A 281 0.34 -8.56 12.75
CA ALA A 281 0.49 -9.63 11.78
C ALA A 281 0.79 -9.10 10.36
N VAL A 282 0.10 -8.04 9.94
CA VAL A 282 0.33 -7.36 8.65
C VAL A 282 1.73 -6.73 8.59
N SER A 283 2.14 -6.03 9.66
CA SER A 283 3.48 -5.46 9.79
C SER A 283 4.57 -6.54 9.79
N GLY A 284 4.30 -7.67 10.44
CA GLY A 284 5.23 -8.78 10.46
C GLY A 284 5.35 -9.49 9.12
N ALA A 285 4.24 -9.71 8.41
CA ALA A 285 4.24 -10.24 7.05
C ALA A 285 5.02 -9.33 6.09
N ALA A 286 4.81 -8.01 6.18
CA ALA A 286 5.57 -7.03 5.42
C ALA A 286 7.08 -7.11 5.72
N SER A 287 7.44 -7.16 7.00
CA SER A 287 8.83 -7.21 7.45
C SER A 287 9.54 -8.49 7.00
N ALA A 288 8.88 -9.64 7.16
CA ALA A 288 9.40 -10.93 6.71
C ALA A 288 9.56 -10.97 5.17
N ALA A 289 8.56 -10.48 4.43
CA ALA A 289 8.61 -10.47 2.97
C ALA A 289 9.75 -9.60 2.42
N VAL A 290 9.88 -8.35 2.91
CA VAL A 290 10.96 -7.44 2.51
C VAL A 290 12.33 -8.03 2.87
N HIS A 291 12.49 -8.52 4.10
CA HIS A 291 13.74 -9.12 4.55
C HIS A 291 14.19 -10.31 3.68
N LEU A 292 13.26 -11.18 3.31
CA LEU A 292 13.56 -12.36 2.49
C LEU A 292 13.83 -11.99 1.02
N LEU A 293 13.13 -10.99 0.47
CA LEU A 293 13.40 -10.46 -0.87
C LEU A 293 14.80 -9.83 -0.96
N GLU A 294 15.23 -9.08 0.07
CA GLU A 294 16.58 -8.51 0.17
C GLU A 294 17.67 -9.59 0.22
N ARG A 295 17.33 -10.76 0.78
CA ARG A 295 18.19 -11.95 0.83
C ARG A 295 18.12 -12.83 -0.41
N GLY A 296 17.39 -12.42 -1.44
CA GLY A 296 17.34 -13.12 -2.73
C GLY A 296 16.38 -14.31 -2.78
N TYR A 297 15.48 -14.46 -1.80
CA TYR A 297 14.37 -15.41 -1.91
C TYR A 297 13.37 -14.93 -2.97
N ALA A 298 12.80 -15.88 -3.70
CA ALA A 298 11.57 -15.65 -4.44
C ALA A 298 10.40 -15.72 -3.43
N VAL A 299 9.86 -14.57 -3.06
CA VAL A 299 8.81 -14.47 -2.03
C VAL A 299 7.43 -14.37 -2.69
N ARG A 300 6.45 -15.03 -2.08
CA ARG A 300 5.01 -14.89 -2.37
C ARG A 300 4.28 -14.60 -1.07
N LEU A 301 3.46 -13.56 -1.04
CA LEU A 301 2.48 -13.30 0.00
C LEU A 301 1.20 -14.09 -0.33
N LEU A 302 0.66 -14.81 0.64
CA LEU A 302 -0.56 -15.61 0.52
C LEU A 302 -1.49 -15.26 1.68
N THR A 303 -2.79 -15.12 1.42
CA THR A 303 -3.82 -14.96 2.45
C THR A 303 -4.62 -16.26 2.66
N ASP A 304 -5.35 -16.36 3.76
CA ASP A 304 -6.27 -17.48 4.05
C ASP A 304 -7.29 -17.73 2.92
N THR A 305 -7.72 -16.66 2.24
CA THR A 305 -8.64 -16.71 1.10
C THR A 305 -8.04 -17.28 -0.19
N GLY A 306 -6.73 -17.60 -0.21
CA GLY A 306 -6.03 -18.09 -1.39
C GLY A 306 -5.55 -16.98 -2.33
N SER A 307 -5.74 -15.70 -1.98
CA SER A 307 -5.16 -14.60 -2.74
C SER A 307 -3.65 -14.61 -2.61
N SER A 308 -2.93 -14.53 -3.73
CA SER A 308 -1.47 -14.55 -3.75
C SER A 308 -0.89 -13.36 -4.52
N VAL A 309 0.21 -12.83 -3.99
CA VAL A 309 0.97 -11.73 -4.58
C VAL A 309 2.47 -12.06 -4.51
N PRO A 310 3.18 -12.17 -5.65
CA PRO A 310 2.66 -12.06 -7.02
C PRO A 310 1.64 -13.16 -7.37
N GLY A 311 0.75 -12.87 -8.32
CA GLY A 311 -0.29 -13.80 -8.73
C GLY A 311 0.25 -15.04 -9.47
N PRO A 312 -0.58 -16.09 -9.64
CA PRO A 312 -0.18 -17.38 -10.22
C PRO A 312 0.21 -17.31 -11.70
N ASP A 313 -0.17 -16.26 -12.43
CA ASP A 313 -0.01 -16.11 -13.88
C ASP A 313 1.46 -15.98 -14.35
N GLY A 314 2.40 -15.80 -13.42
CA GLY A 314 3.84 -15.85 -13.67
C GLY A 314 4.48 -17.07 -13.02
N GLY A 315 4.75 -18.13 -13.78
CA GLY A 315 5.73 -19.18 -13.43
C GLY A 315 5.64 -19.79 -12.02
N GLY A 316 4.44 -20.09 -11.53
CA GLY A 316 4.24 -20.77 -10.23
C GLY A 316 3.87 -19.87 -9.05
N GLY A 317 3.43 -18.63 -9.30
CA GLY A 317 3.00 -17.70 -8.25
C GLY A 317 4.15 -17.01 -7.51
N PHE A 318 5.38 -17.21 -7.97
CA PHE A 318 6.54 -16.49 -7.47
C PHE A 318 6.96 -15.45 -8.51
N ALA A 319 7.53 -14.33 -8.06
CA ALA A 319 8.13 -13.37 -8.97
C ALA A 319 9.11 -14.09 -9.91
N GLY A 320 8.88 -14.00 -11.23
CA GLY A 320 9.78 -14.56 -12.22
C GLY A 320 11.19 -14.00 -12.08
N SER A 321 12.18 -14.68 -12.67
CA SER A 321 13.62 -14.30 -12.62
C SER A 321 13.92 -12.87 -13.09
N THR A 322 12.95 -12.20 -13.71
CA THR A 322 13.04 -10.85 -14.30
C THR A 322 12.56 -9.71 -13.40
N HIS A 323 11.82 -9.95 -12.31
CA HIS A 323 11.33 -8.85 -11.47
C HIS A 323 12.40 -8.40 -10.47
N ASP A 324 12.61 -7.08 -10.38
CA ASP A 324 13.45 -6.45 -9.36
C ASP A 324 12.83 -6.72 -7.98
N SER A 325 13.64 -7.15 -7.01
CA SER A 325 13.19 -7.41 -5.63
C SER A 325 12.48 -6.18 -5.05
N ALA A 326 12.92 -4.97 -5.44
CA ALA A 326 12.32 -3.70 -5.01
C ALA A 326 10.89 -3.50 -5.55
N GLU A 327 10.62 -3.86 -6.80
CA GLU A 327 9.27 -3.77 -7.39
C GLU A 327 8.31 -4.76 -6.72
N THR A 328 8.80 -5.99 -6.48
CA THR A 328 8.01 -7.05 -5.82
C THR A 328 7.68 -6.65 -4.38
N ALA A 329 8.66 -6.11 -3.64
CA ALA A 329 8.43 -5.56 -2.31
C ALA A 329 7.41 -4.42 -2.35
N GLY A 330 7.51 -3.51 -3.33
CA GLY A 330 6.56 -2.42 -3.53
C GLY A 330 5.13 -2.90 -3.77
N LEU A 331 4.95 -3.94 -4.58
CA LEU A 331 3.65 -4.55 -4.84
C LEU A 331 3.06 -5.20 -3.59
N MET A 332 3.84 -5.99 -2.85
CA MET A 332 3.39 -6.61 -1.60
C MET A 332 2.99 -5.57 -0.55
N LEU A 333 3.79 -4.50 -0.39
CA LEU A 333 3.47 -3.42 0.53
C LEU A 333 2.21 -2.65 0.13
N ASP A 334 1.98 -2.45 -1.17
CA ASP A 334 0.75 -1.81 -1.67
C ASP A 334 -0.48 -2.70 -1.49
N THR A 335 -0.35 -4.03 -1.62
CA THR A 335 -1.42 -4.99 -1.31
C THR A 335 -1.71 -5.00 0.19
N LEU A 336 -0.68 -5.10 1.03
CA LEU A 336 -0.82 -5.07 2.48
C LEU A 336 -1.36 -3.72 2.98
N ALA A 337 -1.14 -2.61 2.26
CA ALA A 337 -1.72 -1.32 2.61
C ALA A 337 -3.26 -1.31 2.57
N VAL A 338 -3.87 -2.16 1.73
CA VAL A 338 -5.33 -2.21 1.52
C VAL A 338 -5.97 -3.52 1.96
N VAL A 339 -5.17 -4.49 2.42
CA VAL A 339 -5.71 -5.75 2.96
C VAL A 339 -6.61 -5.43 4.16
N ASP A 340 -7.75 -6.09 4.25
CA ASP A 340 -8.69 -6.00 5.37
C ASP A 340 -9.08 -7.43 5.78
N HIS A 341 -9.87 -7.55 6.84
CA HIS A 341 -10.32 -8.84 7.33
C HIS A 341 -11.15 -9.58 6.29
N SER A 342 -10.87 -10.88 6.12
CA SER A 342 -11.72 -11.77 5.37
C SER A 342 -12.93 -12.20 6.22
N ASP A 343 -14.05 -12.44 5.53
CA ASP A 343 -15.22 -13.10 6.12
C ASP A 343 -15.07 -14.64 6.12
N GLY A 344 -13.93 -15.16 5.66
CA GLY A 344 -13.65 -16.58 5.50
C GLY A 344 -13.43 -17.30 6.84
N GLY A 345 -13.93 -18.53 6.95
CA GLY A 345 -13.87 -19.32 8.19
C GLY A 345 -12.68 -20.27 8.33
N GLY A 346 -11.77 -20.38 7.34
CA GLY A 346 -10.72 -21.41 7.38
C GLY A 346 -9.57 -21.21 6.41
N LEU A 347 -8.61 -22.14 6.44
CA LEU A 347 -7.34 -22.07 5.73
C LEU A 347 -7.28 -22.95 4.45
N SER A 348 -8.40 -23.57 4.07
CA SER A 348 -8.47 -24.50 2.94
C SER A 348 -8.07 -23.86 1.59
N PRO A 349 -8.53 -22.64 1.23
CA PRO A 349 -8.14 -22.02 -0.04
C PRO A 349 -6.63 -21.75 -0.11
N ALA A 350 -6.03 -21.27 0.98
CA ALA A 350 -4.58 -21.13 1.09
C ALA A 350 -3.88 -22.48 0.89
N TYR A 351 -4.37 -23.56 1.53
CA TYR A 351 -3.80 -24.89 1.37
C TYR A 351 -3.84 -25.39 -0.08
N GLU A 352 -4.91 -25.14 -0.83
CA GLU A 352 -5.00 -25.51 -2.25
C GLU A 352 -3.95 -24.82 -3.11
N VAL A 353 -3.69 -23.52 -2.87
CA VAL A 353 -2.62 -22.79 -3.56
C VAL A 353 -1.24 -23.37 -3.23
N LEU A 354 -1.01 -23.74 -1.97
CA LEU A 354 0.25 -24.37 -1.55
C LEU A 354 0.42 -25.77 -2.17
N ARG A 355 -0.67 -26.50 -2.44
CA ARG A 355 -0.60 -27.84 -3.08
C ARG A 355 -0.01 -27.81 -4.49
N GLY A 356 -0.15 -26.71 -5.22
CA GLY A 356 0.26 -26.57 -6.61
C GLY A 356 1.70 -26.10 -6.83
N GLY A 357 2.44 -25.73 -5.78
CA GLY A 357 3.77 -25.12 -5.87
C GLY A 357 4.90 -25.94 -5.25
N GLY A 358 6.15 -25.65 -5.66
CA GLY A 358 7.36 -26.17 -5.00
C GLY A 358 7.80 -25.22 -3.89
N GLU A 359 7.78 -25.67 -2.64
CA GLU A 359 7.88 -24.79 -1.48
C GLU A 359 9.14 -25.05 -0.65
N GLY A 360 9.98 -24.01 -0.49
CA GLY A 360 11.13 -24.06 0.41
C GLY A 360 10.71 -23.74 1.84
N LEU A 361 10.51 -22.45 2.10
CA LEU A 361 10.20 -21.90 3.42
C LEU A 361 8.75 -21.41 3.49
N LEU A 362 8.07 -21.68 4.60
CA LEU A 362 6.74 -21.14 4.92
C LEU A 362 6.81 -20.32 6.21
N VAL A 363 6.47 -19.04 6.15
CA VAL A 363 6.39 -18.15 7.31
C VAL A 363 4.92 -17.76 7.48
N ALA A 364 4.30 -18.15 8.58
CA ALA A 364 2.88 -17.91 8.83
C ALA A 364 2.67 -16.95 10.00
N PHE A 365 1.80 -15.96 9.80
CA PHE A 365 1.28 -15.06 10.83
C PHE A 365 -0.19 -15.43 11.06
N LEU A 366 -0.46 -16.17 12.13
CA LEU A 366 -1.74 -16.82 12.40
C LEU A 366 -2.41 -16.19 13.61
N GLY A 367 -3.71 -15.91 13.51
CA GLY A 367 -4.52 -15.52 14.68
C GLY A 367 -4.94 -16.74 15.49
N GLU A 368 -6.12 -16.67 16.10
CA GLU A 368 -6.71 -17.85 16.74
C GLU A 368 -7.01 -18.97 15.74
N LEU A 369 -6.71 -20.19 16.17
CA LEU A 369 -6.91 -21.42 15.42
C LEU A 369 -7.81 -22.36 16.21
N ASP A 370 -8.88 -22.83 15.58
CA ASP A 370 -9.61 -24.01 16.03
C ASP A 370 -8.89 -25.31 15.65
N GLU A 371 -9.48 -26.45 15.99
CA GLU A 371 -8.88 -27.76 15.74
C GLU A 371 -8.75 -28.08 14.24
N GLU A 372 -9.74 -27.68 13.43
CA GLU A 372 -9.74 -27.92 11.99
C GLU A 372 -8.66 -27.08 11.30
N GLN A 373 -8.52 -25.83 11.69
CA GLN A 373 -7.53 -24.89 11.17
C GLN A 373 -6.12 -25.29 11.62
N ALA A 374 -5.94 -25.74 12.87
CA ALA A 374 -4.66 -26.30 13.33
C ALA A 374 -4.28 -27.55 12.55
N ALA A 375 -5.23 -28.44 12.26
CA ALA A 375 -5.00 -29.61 11.41
C ALA A 375 -4.66 -29.21 9.97
N MET A 376 -5.29 -28.16 9.43
CA MET A 376 -4.95 -27.63 8.10
C MET A 376 -3.55 -27.05 8.05
N ALA A 377 -3.16 -26.25 9.05
CA ALA A 377 -1.80 -25.72 9.18
C ALA A 377 -0.78 -26.87 9.31
N ALA A 378 -1.08 -27.93 10.05
CA ALA A 378 -0.25 -29.13 10.12
C ALA A 378 -0.04 -29.76 8.73
N ARG A 379 -1.09 -29.87 7.90
CA ARG A 379 -0.99 -30.37 6.53
C ARG A 379 -0.11 -29.50 5.62
N MET A 380 -0.14 -28.17 5.80
CA MET A 380 0.73 -27.25 5.05
C MET A 380 2.22 -27.51 5.34
N ARG A 381 2.59 -27.84 6.59
CA ARG A 381 3.98 -28.13 6.98
C ARG A 381 4.58 -29.31 6.25
N HIS A 382 3.81 -30.37 5.98
CA HIS A 382 4.34 -31.58 5.34
C HIS A 382 4.82 -31.36 3.90
N ARG A 383 4.46 -30.24 3.27
CA ARG A 383 4.87 -29.91 1.88
C ARG A 383 6.05 -28.95 1.77
N THR A 384 6.47 -28.38 2.90
CA THR A 384 7.52 -27.36 2.95
C THR A 384 8.79 -27.97 3.53
N THR A 385 9.95 -27.43 3.14
CA THR A 385 11.22 -27.86 3.74
C THR A 385 11.27 -27.42 5.20
N ALA A 386 10.79 -26.21 5.47
CA ALA A 386 10.63 -25.69 6.82
C ALA A 386 9.47 -24.72 6.95
N ALA A 387 8.92 -24.63 8.17
CA ALA A 387 7.86 -23.70 8.45
C ALA A 387 7.99 -23.06 9.85
N VAL A 388 7.77 -21.75 9.89
CA VAL A 388 7.77 -20.92 11.10
C VAL A 388 6.38 -20.32 11.24
N ALA A 389 5.77 -20.44 12.42
CA ALA A 389 4.48 -19.85 12.71
C ALA A 389 4.60 -18.88 13.89
N PHE A 390 4.19 -17.63 13.67
CA PHE A 390 3.94 -16.64 14.70
C PHE A 390 2.44 -16.68 15.02
N VAL A 391 2.08 -17.21 16.19
CA VAL A 391 0.69 -17.42 16.60
C VAL A 391 0.32 -16.33 17.61
N LEU A 392 -0.63 -15.48 17.23
CA LEU A 392 -1.08 -14.36 18.05
C LEU A 392 -2.03 -14.84 19.15
N ASP A 393 -1.80 -14.38 20.38
CA ASP A 393 -2.64 -14.69 21.54
C ASP A 393 -3.88 -13.77 21.59
N GLY A 394 -4.97 -14.14 20.90
CA GLY A 394 -6.17 -13.31 20.83
C GLY A 394 -6.70 -12.80 22.18
N ALA A 395 -6.58 -13.61 23.24
CA ALA A 395 -7.01 -13.24 24.58
C ALA A 395 -6.16 -12.09 25.15
N ALA A 396 -4.83 -12.21 25.11
CA ALA A 396 -3.91 -11.19 25.63
C ALA A 396 -4.05 -9.83 24.93
N TRP A 397 -4.49 -9.81 23.67
CA TRP A 397 -4.72 -8.58 22.89
C TRP A 397 -6.10 -7.95 23.13
N SER A 398 -7.04 -8.65 23.77
CA SER A 398 -8.41 -8.17 24.02
C SER A 398 -8.66 -7.77 25.48
N ARG A 399 -8.10 -8.50 26.44
CA ARG A 399 -8.25 -8.32 27.88
C ARG A 399 -6.94 -8.76 28.53
N GLY A 400 -6.42 -8.01 29.50
CA GLY A 400 -5.19 -8.40 30.21
C GLY A 400 -5.24 -9.88 30.61
N ALA A 401 -4.17 -10.63 30.29
CA ALA A 401 -4.13 -12.08 30.29
C ALA A 401 -4.85 -12.74 31.49
N GLU A 402 -5.94 -13.46 31.22
CA GLU A 402 -6.57 -14.35 32.19
C GLU A 402 -5.86 -15.72 32.15
N SER A 403 -5.65 -16.37 33.30
CA SER A 403 -4.81 -17.57 33.42
C SER A 403 -5.24 -18.77 32.55
N GLY A 404 -6.50 -18.81 32.09
CA GLY A 404 -7.02 -19.86 31.20
C GLY A 404 -6.57 -19.72 29.74
N SER A 405 -6.30 -18.50 29.26
CA SER A 405 -5.92 -18.30 27.85
C SER A 405 -4.51 -18.77 27.53
N THR A 406 -3.62 -18.75 28.52
CA THR A 406 -2.23 -19.21 28.36
C THR A 406 -2.17 -20.72 28.11
N GLN A 407 -3.00 -21.53 28.78
CA GLN A 407 -3.04 -22.98 28.57
C GLN A 407 -3.55 -23.35 27.17
N GLU A 408 -4.63 -22.70 26.71
CA GLU A 408 -5.14 -22.93 25.36
C GLU A 408 -4.13 -22.57 24.27
N LEU A 409 -3.42 -21.45 24.43
CA LEU A 409 -2.35 -21.05 23.52
C LEU A 409 -1.22 -22.08 23.50
N GLU A 410 -0.78 -22.56 24.67
CA GLU A 410 0.26 -23.58 24.77
C GLU A 410 -0.14 -24.88 24.08
N ASP A 411 -1.39 -25.31 24.21
CA ASP A 411 -1.90 -26.51 23.55
C ASP A 411 -1.96 -26.35 22.02
N ARG A 412 -2.38 -25.18 21.52
CA ARG A 412 -2.33 -24.85 20.08
C ARG A 412 -0.89 -24.87 19.55
N LEU A 413 0.04 -24.24 20.27
CA LEU A 413 1.47 -24.25 19.92
C LEU A 413 2.06 -25.66 19.94
N ARG A 414 1.67 -26.48 20.91
CA ARG A 414 2.11 -27.88 21.02
C ARG A 414 1.69 -28.68 19.80
N ARG A 415 0.42 -28.59 19.39
CA ARG A 415 -0.11 -29.26 18.18
C ARG A 415 0.66 -28.85 16.91
N LEU A 416 0.93 -27.56 16.72
CA LEU A 416 1.73 -27.07 15.59
C LEU A 416 3.17 -27.59 15.65
N ARG A 417 3.79 -27.58 16.84
CA ARG A 417 5.15 -28.10 17.04
C ARG A 417 5.22 -29.60 16.77
N GLU A 418 4.25 -30.39 17.21
CA GLU A 418 4.16 -31.82 16.92
C GLU A 418 4.03 -32.10 15.42
N ALA A 419 3.31 -31.24 14.69
CA ALA A 419 3.23 -31.28 13.24
C ALA A 419 4.53 -30.83 12.51
N GLY A 420 5.55 -30.37 13.25
CA GLY A 420 6.86 -30.00 12.70
C GLY A 420 7.06 -28.50 12.46
N TRP A 421 6.14 -27.63 12.89
CA TRP A 421 6.32 -26.18 12.83
C TRP A 421 7.25 -25.68 13.93
N THR A 422 8.03 -24.65 13.63
CA THR A 422 8.61 -23.77 14.66
C THR A 422 7.56 -22.73 15.04
N ALA A 423 6.75 -23.02 16.05
CA ALA A 423 5.64 -22.17 16.48
C ALA A 423 6.00 -21.33 17.71
N LEU A 424 5.83 -20.00 17.62
CA LEU A 424 6.14 -19.02 18.64
C LEU A 424 4.87 -18.23 19.06
N PRO A 425 4.64 -18.03 20.37
CA PRO A 425 3.57 -17.16 20.85
C PRO A 425 3.89 -15.69 20.57
N VAL A 426 2.87 -14.90 20.26
CA VAL A 426 2.96 -13.45 20.09
C VAL A 426 1.98 -12.73 21.00
N GLY A 427 2.52 -12.04 22.01
CA GLY A 427 1.77 -11.14 22.88
C GLY A 427 1.83 -9.67 22.43
N PRO A 428 1.01 -8.80 23.03
CA PRO A 428 1.05 -7.36 22.76
C PRO A 428 2.44 -6.77 23.01
N GLY A 429 2.91 -5.92 22.09
CA GLY A 429 4.21 -5.25 22.20
C GLY A 429 5.44 -6.14 21.91
N ALA A 430 5.25 -7.40 21.49
CA ALA A 430 6.36 -8.27 21.11
C ALA A 430 7.14 -7.69 19.90
N SER A 431 8.47 -7.67 20.01
CA SER A 431 9.35 -7.31 18.88
C SER A 431 9.51 -8.49 17.94
N LEU A 432 9.21 -8.27 16.65
CA LEU A 432 9.37 -9.30 15.65
C LEU A 432 10.84 -9.69 15.48
N ALA A 433 11.77 -8.72 15.55
CA ALA A 433 13.20 -9.01 15.46
C ALA A 433 13.70 -9.99 16.55
N GLN A 434 13.13 -9.93 17.76
CA GLN A 434 13.44 -10.87 18.84
C GLN A 434 12.86 -12.26 18.57
N LEU A 435 11.57 -12.33 18.19
CA LEU A 435 10.91 -13.59 17.85
C LEU A 435 11.58 -14.27 16.64
N TRP A 436 12.05 -13.49 15.68
CA TRP A 436 12.80 -13.97 14.51
C TRP A 436 14.09 -14.68 14.91
N ARG A 437 14.85 -14.14 15.89
CA ARG A 437 16.03 -14.83 16.46
C ARG A 437 15.66 -16.10 17.22
N GLN A 438 14.55 -16.09 17.94
CA GLN A 438 14.08 -17.27 18.66
C GLN A 438 13.67 -18.40 17.70
N ALA A 439 13.06 -18.06 16.57
CA ALA A 439 12.68 -19.03 15.54
C ALA A 439 13.91 -19.75 14.96
N ASP A 440 14.99 -19.01 14.70
CA ASP A 440 16.27 -19.54 14.26
C ASP A 440 16.88 -20.52 15.28
N ALA A 441 16.95 -20.11 16.55
CA ALA A 441 17.51 -20.94 17.61
C ALA A 441 16.70 -22.25 17.84
N GLN A 442 15.37 -22.17 17.80
CA GLN A 442 14.51 -23.35 17.93
C GLN A 442 14.62 -24.29 16.71
N GLY A 443 14.77 -23.73 15.51
CA GLY A 443 15.05 -24.49 14.31
C GLY A 443 16.35 -25.27 14.42
N ALA A 444 17.45 -24.58 14.77
CA ALA A 444 18.79 -25.19 14.88
C ALA A 444 18.82 -26.35 15.89
N THR A 445 18.18 -26.17 17.05
CA THR A 445 18.10 -27.21 18.10
C THR A 445 17.40 -28.47 17.57
N ARG A 446 16.36 -28.31 16.75
CA ARG A 446 15.64 -29.44 16.13
C ARG A 446 16.46 -30.15 15.05
N ALA A 447 17.19 -29.40 14.23
CA ALA A 447 18.06 -29.98 13.22
C ALA A 447 19.16 -30.85 13.87
N ASP A 448 19.74 -30.39 14.98
CA ASP A 448 20.74 -31.13 15.75
C ASP A 448 20.13 -32.39 16.42
N ALA A 449 18.94 -32.29 17.00
CA ALA A 449 18.23 -33.43 17.58
C ALA A 449 17.88 -34.51 16.54
N GLY A 450 17.43 -34.11 15.34
CA GLY A 450 17.17 -35.02 14.23
C GLY A 450 18.44 -35.71 13.72
N SER A 451 19.55 -34.98 13.63
CA SER A 451 20.85 -35.54 13.23
C SER A 451 21.37 -36.57 14.23
N ARG A 452 21.28 -36.29 15.54
CA ARG A 452 21.67 -37.24 16.60
C ARG A 452 20.81 -38.51 16.62
N ALA A 453 19.51 -38.40 16.37
CA ALA A 453 18.61 -39.55 16.31
C ALA A 453 18.93 -40.48 15.12
N VAL A 454 19.32 -39.92 13.97
CA VAL A 454 19.72 -40.69 12.79
C VAL A 454 21.12 -41.31 12.96
N GLY A 455 22.07 -40.59 13.56
CA GLY A 455 23.42 -41.09 13.85
C GLY A 455 23.49 -42.15 14.96
N GLY A 456 22.52 -42.17 15.89
CA GLY A 456 22.41 -43.20 16.92
C GLY A 456 21.86 -44.55 16.40
N MET A 457 21.09 -44.54 15.31
CA MET A 457 20.50 -45.75 14.73
C MET A 457 21.49 -46.55 13.87
N THR A 458 22.59 -45.94 13.43
CA THR A 458 23.64 -46.60 12.62
C THR A 458 24.80 -47.17 13.45
N GLY A 459 24.76 -47.01 14.78
CA GLY A 459 25.87 -47.38 15.68
C GLY A 459 25.75 -48.71 16.43
N SER A 460 24.69 -49.52 16.23
CA SER A 460 24.49 -50.78 16.99
C SER A 460 24.51 -52.03 16.10
N TRP A 461 25.59 -52.22 15.34
CA TRP A 461 25.95 -53.52 14.76
C TRP A 461 27.48 -53.68 14.82
N THR A 462 27.98 -54.08 15.98
CA THR A 462 29.28 -54.76 16.14
C THR A 462 29.14 -55.81 17.20
#